data_AF-A0A967T163-F1
#
_entry.id   AF-A0A967T163-F1
#
_cell.length_a   1.000
_cell.length_b   1.000
_cell.length_c   1.000
_cell.angle_alpha   90.00
_cell.angle_beta   90.00
_cell.angle_gamma   90.00
#
_symmetry.space_group_name_H-M   'P 1'
#
loop_
_entity.id
_entity.type
_entity.pdbx_description
1 polymer ?
#
loop_
_entity_poly.entity_id
_entity_poly.type
_entity_poly.pdbx_seq_one_letter_code
_entity_poly.pdbx_strand_id
1 'polypeptide(L)'
;MFYRWLYKSWKYFWRIVFVLLLTAAVLSGIVIGILQLDVTKNYLADRIERQVEQTYKAELNIGDIDGFLPFRMSLYDVALLRSDDIEADTLVSVQQVDSEIDVWGLLQNKLTIVGFSLQSP
;
A
#
# COMPACT_ATOMS: atom_id res chain seq x y z
N MET A 1 39.19 16.66 32.18
CA MET A 1 37.78 17.00 32.48
C MET A 1 36.85 16.94 31.26
N PHE A 2 37.36 17.21 30.04
CA PHE A 2 36.60 17.18 28.77
C PHE A 2 36.02 15.81 28.36
N TYR A 3 36.80 14.72 28.47
CA TYR A 3 36.37 13.37 28.05
C TYR A 3 35.12 12.86 28.79
N ARG A 4 34.93 13.21 30.07
CA ARG A 4 33.74 12.83 30.84
C ARG A 4 32.48 13.57 30.39
N TRP A 5 32.62 14.80 29.90
CA TRP A 5 31.51 15.59 29.39
C TRP A 5 31.09 15.12 27.99
N LEU A 6 32.07 14.85 27.12
CA LEU A 6 31.84 14.29 25.79
C LEU A 6 31.08 12.96 25.86
N TYR A 7 31.49 12.06 26.76
CA TYR A 7 30.82 10.77 26.94
C TYR A 7 29.38 10.91 27.47
N LYS A 8 29.13 11.85 28.39
CA LYS A 8 27.78 12.13 28.88
C LYS A 8 26.88 12.66 27.76
N SER A 9 27.33 13.68 27.03
CA SER A 9 26.58 14.25 25.90
C SER A 9 26.32 13.22 24.80
N TRP A 10 27.31 12.37 24.49
CA TRP A 10 27.17 11.27 23.54
C TRP A 10 26.11 10.25 23.98
N LYS A 11 26.09 9.87 25.26
CA LYS A 11 25.08 8.96 25.80
C LYS A 11 23.66 9.55 25.71
N TYR A 12 23.50 10.85 25.99
CA TYR A 12 22.20 11.51 25.85
C TYR A 12 21.75 11.63 24.39
N PHE A 13 22.67 11.94 23.48
CA PHE A 13 22.40 11.96 22.05
C PHE A 13 21.85 10.61 21.57
N TRP A 14 22.56 9.52 21.84
CA TRP A 14 22.09 8.18 21.45
C TRP A 14 20.79 7.80 22.14
N ARG A 15 20.56 8.20 23.39
CA ARG A 15 19.29 7.96 24.07
C ARG A 15 18.12 8.66 23.37
N ILE A 16 18.30 9.91 22.95
CA ILE A 16 17.26 10.67 22.22
C ILE A 16 17.01 10.03 20.85
N VAL A 17 18.07 9.71 20.11
CA VAL A 17 17.96 9.01 18.82
C VAL A 17 17.21 7.69 18.97
N PHE A 18 17.52 6.91 20.01
CA PHE A 18 16.86 5.64 20.26
C PHE A 18 15.39 5.80 20.61
N VAL A 19 15.05 6.79 21.44
CA VAL A 19 13.65 7.12 21.77
C VAL A 19 12.90 7.56 20.52
N LEU A 20 13.47 8.43 19.70
CA LEU A 20 12.86 8.88 18.44
C LEU A 20 12.64 7.72 17.47
N LEU A 21 13.63 6.84 17.30
CA LEU A 21 13.51 5.64 16.47
C LEU A 21 12.42 4.70 16.99
N LEU A 22 12.34 4.50 18.30
CA LEU A 22 11.32 3.66 18.91
C LEU A 22 9.93 4.26 18.71
N THR A 23 9.75 5.56 18.93
CA THR A 23 8.49 6.26 18.68
C THR A 23 8.09 6.16 17.21
N ALA A 24 9.03 6.37 16.28
CA ALA A 24 8.78 6.23 14.85
C ALA A 24 8.35 4.80 14.49
N ALA A 25 9.06 3.78 15.00
CA ALA A 25 8.74 2.38 14.76
C ALA A 25 7.35 2.00 15.30
N VAL A 26 6.98 2.48 16.49
CA VAL A 26 5.65 2.25 17.07
C VAL A 26 4.57 2.91 16.22
N LEU A 27 4.76 4.17 15.80
CA LEU A 27 3.81 4.87 14.95
C LEU A 27 3.65 4.16 13.59
N SER A 28 4.75 3.77 12.94
CA SER A 28 4.71 3.00 11.70
C SER A 28 3.98 1.67 11.88
N GLY A 29 4.25 0.96 12.97
CA GLY A 29 3.57 -0.30 13.28
C GLY A 29 2.06 -0.13 13.47
N ILE A 30 1.62 0.95 14.13
CA ILE A 30 0.20 1.28 14.29
C ILE A 30 -0.45 1.54 12.92
N VAL A 31 0.19 2.36 12.07
CA VAL A 31 -0.33 2.68 10.73
C VAL A 31 -0.45 1.41 9.87
N ILE A 32 0.60 0.57 9.86
CA ILE A 32 0.58 -0.71 9.16
C ILE A 32 -0.52 -1.62 9.71
N GLY A 33 -0.70 -1.67 11.03
CA GLY A 33 -1.76 -2.44 11.67
C GLY A 33 -3.15 -1.99 11.24
N ILE A 34 -3.39 -0.68 11.12
CA ILE A 34 -4.67 -0.13 10.64
C ILE A 34 -4.92 -0.48 9.16
N LEU A 35 -3.88 -0.45 8.33
CA LEU A 35 -3.99 -0.82 6.91
C LEU A 35 -4.34 -2.30 6.71
N GLN A 36 -3.95 -3.16 7.65
CA GLN A 36 -4.27 -4.59 7.59
C GLN A 36 -5.70 -4.93 8.02
N LEU A 37 -6.47 -3.99 8.56
CA LEU A 37 -7.88 -4.23 8.90
C LEU A 37 -8.73 -4.36 7.64
N ASP A 38 -9.65 -5.31 7.63
CA ASP A 38 -10.57 -5.56 6.51
C ASP A 38 -11.37 -4.31 6.11
N VAL A 39 -11.77 -3.48 7.10
CA VAL A 39 -12.46 -2.21 6.84
C VAL A 39 -11.61 -1.26 6.00
N THR A 40 -10.31 -1.19 6.28
CA THR A 40 -9.39 -0.32 5.54
C THR A 40 -9.12 -0.88 4.15
N LYS A 41 -8.98 -2.20 4.03
CA LYS A 41 -8.81 -2.90 2.74
C LYS A 41 -10.01 -2.66 1.82
N ASN A 42 -11.23 -2.85 2.32
CA ASN A 42 -12.47 -2.59 1.57
C ASN A 42 -12.59 -1.11 1.18
N TYR A 43 -12.24 -0.19 2.08
CA TYR A 43 -12.23 1.23 1.74
C TYR A 43 -11.25 1.57 0.62
N LEU A 44 -10.08 0.93 0.58
CA LEU A 44 -9.11 1.09 -0.50
C LEU A 44 -9.64 0.50 -1.82
N ALA A 45 -10.31 -0.66 -1.78
CA ALA A 45 -10.96 -1.26 -2.94
C ALA A 45 -11.98 -0.29 -3.56
N ASP A 46 -12.98 0.12 -2.78
CA ASP A 46 -13.99 1.10 -3.19
C ASP A 46 -13.36 2.38 -3.76
N ARG A 47 -12.24 2.83 -3.16
CA ARG A 47 -11.56 4.05 -3.59
C ARG A 47 -10.89 3.89 -4.95
N ILE A 48 -10.27 2.73 -5.20
CA ILE A 48 -9.64 2.41 -6.48
C ILE A 48 -10.72 2.27 -7.56
N GLU A 49 -11.80 1.54 -7.27
CA GLU A 49 -12.93 1.34 -8.19
C GLU A 49 -13.50 2.69 -8.66
N ARG A 50 -13.83 3.58 -7.71
CA ARG A 50 -14.36 4.91 -8.01
C ARG A 50 -13.38 5.78 -8.81
N GLN A 51 -12.07 5.64 -8.57
CA GLN A 51 -11.07 6.39 -9.34
C GLN A 51 -11.00 5.91 -10.79
N VAL A 52 -11.13 4.60 -11.02
CA VAL A 52 -11.14 4.04 -12.37
C VAL A 52 -12.41 4.43 -13.11
N GLU A 53 -13.56 4.36 -12.45
CA GLU A 53 -14.84 4.82 -12.99
C GLU A 53 -14.78 6.29 -13.45
N GLN A 54 -14.28 7.17 -12.59
CA GLN A 54 -14.18 8.60 -12.88
C GLN A 54 -13.16 8.92 -13.98
N THR A 55 -12.04 8.20 -14.04
CA THR A 55 -10.93 8.52 -14.94
C THR A 55 -11.11 7.89 -16.33
N TYR A 56 -11.59 6.65 -16.37
CA TYR A 56 -11.64 5.85 -17.60
C TYR A 56 -13.05 5.57 -18.11
N LYS A 57 -14.10 6.03 -17.39
CA LYS A 57 -15.51 5.70 -17.70
C LYS A 57 -15.72 4.18 -17.85
N ALA A 58 -15.05 3.43 -16.98
CA ALA A 58 -15.09 1.98 -16.93
C ALA A 58 -15.33 1.55 -15.49
N GLU A 59 -16.20 0.58 -15.27
CA GLU A 59 -16.50 0.08 -13.94
C GLU A 59 -15.49 -1.01 -13.59
N LEU A 60 -14.70 -0.78 -12.55
CA LEU A 60 -13.79 -1.77 -11.99
C LEU A 60 -14.48 -2.37 -10.78
N ASN A 61 -14.53 -3.70 -10.72
CA ASN A 61 -15.00 -4.45 -9.56
C ASN A 61 -13.83 -5.27 -9.01
N ILE A 62 -13.52 -5.12 -7.73
CA ILE A 62 -12.46 -5.80 -7.00
C ILE A 62 -13.14 -6.65 -5.94
N GLY A 63 -13.07 -7.97 -6.08
CA GLY A 63 -13.71 -8.88 -5.12
C GLY A 63 -13.06 -8.82 -3.73
N ASP A 64 -11.72 -8.86 -3.67
CA ASP A 64 -10.98 -8.78 -2.41
C ASP A 64 -9.60 -8.15 -2.58
N ILE A 65 -9.08 -7.56 -1.49
CA ILE A 65 -7.72 -7.05 -1.38
C ILE A 65 -7.00 -7.77 -0.24
N ASP A 66 -5.95 -8.50 -0.58
CA ASP A 66 -5.07 -9.12 0.41
C ASP A 66 -3.61 -8.70 0.24
N GLY A 67 -2.76 -9.19 1.15
CA GLY A 67 -1.35 -8.88 1.20
C GLY A 67 -0.98 -7.93 2.34
N PHE A 68 0.33 -7.78 2.51
CA PHE A 68 0.91 -7.00 3.60
C PHE A 68 1.03 -5.53 3.19
N LEU A 69 -0.07 -4.78 3.29
CA LEU A 69 -0.11 -3.36 2.97
C LEU A 69 0.83 -2.54 3.88
N PRO A 70 1.49 -1.49 3.36
CA PRO A 70 1.50 -1.02 1.97
C PRO A 70 2.57 -1.68 1.09
N PHE A 71 3.25 -2.73 1.57
CA PHE A 71 4.41 -3.30 0.89
C PHE A 71 4.02 -4.24 -0.25
N ARG A 72 3.02 -5.08 -0.03
CA ARG A 72 2.49 -6.03 -0.99
C ARG A 72 0.96 -5.95 -0.98
N MET A 73 0.39 -5.84 -2.17
CA MET A 73 -1.04 -5.77 -2.40
C MET A 73 -1.39 -6.78 -3.49
N SER A 74 -2.39 -7.60 -3.23
CA SER A 74 -2.91 -8.60 -4.16
C SER A 74 -4.40 -8.33 -4.30
N LEU A 75 -4.84 -8.00 -5.50
CA LEU A 75 -6.24 -7.76 -5.81
C LEU A 75 -6.78 -9.05 -6.42
N TYR A 76 -7.88 -9.58 -5.91
CA TYR A 76 -8.51 -10.79 -6.42
C TYR A 76 -9.84 -10.48 -7.11
N ASP A 77 -10.20 -11.33 -8.07
CA ASP A 77 -11.45 -11.27 -8.82
C ASP A 77 -11.71 -9.88 -9.42
N VAL A 78 -10.69 -9.35 -10.09
CA VAL A 78 -10.72 -8.02 -10.69
C VAL A 78 -11.42 -8.09 -12.05
N ALA A 79 -12.57 -7.45 -12.17
CA ALA A 79 -13.32 -7.35 -13.42
C ALA A 79 -13.42 -5.90 -13.88
N LEU A 80 -13.09 -5.65 -15.16
CA LEU A 80 -13.28 -4.37 -15.82
C LEU A 80 -14.48 -4.47 -16.76
N LEU A 81 -15.51 -3.69 -16.47
CA LEU A 81 -16.78 -3.61 -17.19
C LEU A 81 -16.85 -2.30 -17.97
N ARG A 82 -17.45 -2.33 -19.16
CA ARG A 82 -17.73 -1.11 -19.93
C ARG A 82 -18.98 -0.43 -19.37
N SER A 83 -18.88 0.86 -19.04
CA SER A 83 -19.99 1.61 -18.43
C SER A 83 -21.09 2.09 -19.42
N ASP A 84 -20.95 1.84 -20.73
CA ASP A 84 -21.72 2.55 -21.77
C ASP A 84 -22.74 1.70 -22.56
N ASP A 85 -22.86 0.39 -22.32
CA ASP A 85 -23.80 -0.49 -23.05
C ASP A 85 -24.82 -1.18 -22.13
N ILE A 86 -26.04 -1.35 -22.64
CA ILE A 86 -27.23 -1.92 -21.97
C ILE A 86 -27.01 -3.38 -21.51
N GLU A 87 -25.91 -3.99 -21.94
CA GLU A 87 -25.38 -5.24 -21.45
C GLU A 87 -23.93 -4.97 -20.99
N ALA A 88 -23.67 -5.09 -19.68
CA ALA A 88 -22.35 -4.92 -19.10
C ALA A 88 -21.41 -6.04 -19.58
N ASP A 89 -20.77 -5.84 -20.73
CA ASP A 89 -19.81 -6.80 -21.26
C ASP A 89 -18.48 -6.71 -20.48
N THR A 90 -17.98 -7.86 -20.04
CA THR A 90 -16.74 -7.93 -19.26
C THR A 90 -15.57 -7.80 -20.21
N LEU A 91 -14.94 -6.62 -20.22
CA LEU A 91 -13.83 -6.30 -21.11
C LEU A 91 -12.59 -7.13 -20.73
N VAL A 92 -12.32 -7.23 -19.43
CA VAL A 92 -11.19 -7.98 -18.88
C VAL A 92 -11.59 -8.53 -17.52
N SER A 93 -11.38 -9.83 -17.30
CA SER A 93 -11.46 -10.44 -15.97
C SER A 93 -10.10 -11.02 -15.63
N VAL A 94 -9.58 -10.65 -14.47
CA VAL A 94 -8.30 -11.09 -13.94
C VAL A 94 -8.53 -11.73 -12.60
N GLN A 95 -8.05 -12.96 -12.42
CA GLN A 95 -8.22 -13.67 -11.17
C GLN A 95 -7.38 -13.08 -10.04
N GLN A 96 -6.16 -12.65 -10.34
CA GLN A 96 -5.25 -12.05 -9.38
C GLN A 96 -4.37 -10.99 -10.03
N VAL A 97 -4.27 -9.82 -9.40
CA VAL A 97 -3.31 -8.75 -9.73
C VAL A 97 -2.42 -8.53 -8.51
N ASP A 98 -1.18 -8.98 -8.60
CA ASP A 98 -0.17 -8.72 -7.58
C ASP A 98 0.57 -7.42 -7.88
N SER A 99 0.76 -6.61 -6.84
CA SER A 99 1.53 -5.37 -6.86
C SER A 99 2.43 -5.31 -5.64
N GLU A 100 3.74 -5.21 -5.88
CA GLU A 100 4.74 -4.98 -4.84
C GLU A 100 5.27 -3.56 -4.96
N ILE A 101 5.26 -2.84 -3.84
CA ILE A 101 5.75 -1.47 -3.77
C ILE A 101 7.22 -1.49 -3.33
N ASP A 102 8.09 -0.93 -4.18
CA ASP A 102 9.47 -0.66 -3.79
C ASP A 102 9.50 0.47 -2.74
N VAL A 103 9.71 0.09 -1.49
CA VAL A 103 9.80 0.99 -0.34
C VAL A 103 10.99 1.95 -0.46
N TRP A 104 12.10 1.47 -1.03
CA TRP A 104 13.26 2.33 -1.26
C TRP A 104 12.97 3.31 -2.38
N GLY A 105 12.21 2.89 -3.39
CA GLY A 105 11.61 3.76 -4.40
C GLY A 105 10.67 4.83 -3.81
N LEU A 106 9.78 4.46 -2.88
CA LEU A 106 8.88 5.40 -2.21
C LEU A 106 9.64 6.51 -1.47
N LEU A 107 10.72 6.16 -0.76
CA LEU A 107 11.57 7.15 -0.08
C LEU A 107 12.29 8.09 -1.06
N GLN A 108 12.48 7.65 -2.31
CA GLN A 108 12.98 8.47 -3.42
C GLN A 108 11.86 9.14 -4.23
N ASN A 109 10.62 9.12 -3.72
CA ASN A 109 9.42 9.68 -4.35
C ASN A 109 9.09 9.05 -5.72
N LYS A 110 9.43 7.78 -5.90
CA LYS A 110 9.17 6.99 -7.12
C LYS A 110 8.32 5.77 -6.77
N LEU A 111 7.04 5.81 -7.14
CA LEU A 111 6.17 4.62 -7.09
C LEU A 111 6.46 3.77 -8.33
N THR A 112 7.19 2.67 -8.15
CA THR A 112 7.46 1.70 -9.23
C THR A 112 6.70 0.43 -8.91
N ILE A 113 5.73 0.06 -9.76
CA ILE A 113 5.04 -1.23 -9.68
C ILE A 113 5.98 -2.27 -10.29
N VAL A 114 6.51 -3.18 -9.46
CA VAL A 114 7.64 -4.07 -9.84
C VAL A 114 7.18 -5.34 -10.57
N GLY A 115 5.92 -5.74 -10.42
CA GLY A 115 5.36 -6.92 -11.07
C GLY A 115 3.89 -6.71 -11.42
N PHE A 116 3.50 -7.21 -12.59
CA PHE A 116 2.12 -7.34 -13.03
C PHE A 116 2.02 -8.73 -13.65
N SER A 117 1.49 -9.69 -12.91
CA SER A 117 1.19 -11.03 -13.43
C SER A 117 -0.31 -11.17 -13.60
N LEU A 118 -0.74 -11.32 -14.84
CA LEU A 118 -2.09 -11.75 -15.18
C LEU A 118 -2.09 -13.27 -15.20
N GLN A 119 -2.72 -13.89 -14.20
CA GLN A 119 -3.12 -15.29 -14.31
C GLN A 119 -4.56 -15.33 -14.83
N SER A 120 -4.69 -15.52 -16.15
CA SER A 120 -5.93 -16.02 -16.74
C SER A 120 -5.94 -17.55 -16.69
N PRO A 121 -7.11 -18.19 -16.57
CA PRO A 121 -7.29 -19.55 -17.07
C PRO A 121 -7.07 -19.64 -18.58
#